data_AF-A0A7C4D2M1-F1
#
_entry.id   AF-A0A7C4D2M1-F1
#
_cell.length_a   1.000
_cell.length_b   1.000
_cell.length_c   1.000
_cell.angle_alpha   90.00
_cell.angle_beta   90.00
_cell.angle_gamma   90.00
#
_symmetry.space_group_name_H-M   'P 1'
#
loop_
_entity.id
_entity.type
_entity.pdbx_description
1 polymer ?
#
loop_
_entity_poly.entity_id
_entity_poly.type
_entity_poly.pdbx_seq_one_letter_code
_entity_poly.pdbx_strand_id
1 'polypeptide(L)'
;MDRIRKISAEHGVKVVEDAAQACGGSYKGRKLGSIGDVAAFSFQLNKVITAGEGGAVTTNDEDAYIKAAVFHDAPFYLRFRGARGSILGSTRFQRQYC
;
A
#
# COMPACT_ATOMS: atom_id res chain seq x y z
N MET A 1 -15.59 -7.38 1.84
CA MET A 1 -14.94 -6.20 2.45
C MET A 1 -15.88 -5.33 3.26
N ASP A 2 -17.14 -5.11 2.85
CA ASP A 2 -18.04 -4.18 3.54
C ASP A 2 -18.24 -4.49 5.04
N ARG A 3 -18.46 -5.76 5.38
CA ARG A 3 -18.58 -6.19 6.79
C ARG A 3 -17.29 -5.97 7.60
N ILE A 4 -16.14 -6.25 7.00
CA ILE A 4 -14.82 -6.05 7.63
C ILE A 4 -14.60 -4.56 7.91
N ARG A 5 -14.88 -3.71 6.92
CA ARG A 5 -14.77 -2.25 7.08
C ARG A 5 -15.72 -1.69 8.13
N LYS A 6 -16.95 -2.23 8.21
CA LYS A 6 -17.90 -1.83 9.24
C LYS A 6 -17.33 -2.08 10.64
N ILE A 7 -16.87 -3.31 10.90
CA ILE A 7 -16.28 -3.68 12.19
C ILE A 7 -15.03 -2.85 12.48
N SER A 8 -14.17 -2.66 11.48
CA SER A 8 -12.96 -1.84 11.61
C SER A 8 -13.28 -0.41 12.01
N ALA A 9 -14.29 0.20 11.39
CA ALA A 9 -14.72 1.56 11.72
C ALA A 9 -15.32 1.65 13.13
N GLU A 10 -16.08 0.65 13.57
CA GLU A 10 -16.65 0.58 14.92
C GLU A 10 -15.56 0.51 16.02
N HIS A 11 -14.43 -0.13 15.73
CA HIS A 11 -13.35 -0.35 16.70
C HIS A 11 -12.14 0.54 16.48
N GLY A 12 -12.13 1.41 15.46
CA GLY A 12 -11.01 2.28 15.12
C GLY A 12 -9.74 1.53 14.68
N VAL A 13 -9.86 0.30 14.17
CA VAL A 13 -8.70 -0.52 13.76
C VAL A 13 -8.47 -0.42 12.26
N LYS A 14 -7.21 -0.41 11.83
CA LYS A 14 -6.82 -0.37 10.42
C LYS A 14 -7.04 -1.72 9.74
N VAL A 15 -7.39 -1.71 8.46
CA VAL A 15 -7.56 -2.91 7.63
C VAL A 15 -6.37 -3.05 6.69
N VAL A 16 -5.65 -4.16 6.80
CA VAL A 16 -4.61 -4.55 5.85
C VAL A 16 -5.17 -5.62 4.92
N GLU A 17 -5.11 -5.38 3.62
CA GLU A 17 -5.45 -6.37 2.60
C GLU A 17 -4.21 -7.21 2.25
N ASP A 18 -4.27 -8.52 2.49
CA ASP A 18 -3.35 -9.45 1.83
C ASP A 18 -3.90 -9.73 0.41
N ALA A 19 -3.25 -9.12 -0.58
CA ALA A 19 -3.58 -9.25 -1.99
C ALA A 19 -2.52 -10.05 -2.76
N ALA A 20 -1.72 -10.88 -2.08
CA ALA A 20 -0.61 -11.62 -2.67
C ALA A 20 -1.01 -12.44 -3.91
N GLN A 21 -2.18 -13.10 -3.88
CA GLN A 21 -2.69 -13.92 -4.99
C GLN A 21 -3.80 -13.23 -5.80
N ALA A 22 -4.06 -11.95 -5.56
CA ALA A 22 -5.29 -11.29 -6.00
C ALA A 22 -5.06 -10.07 -6.91
N CYS A 23 -3.82 -9.88 -7.38
CA CYS A 23 -3.48 -8.79 -8.30
C CYS A 23 -4.36 -8.84 -9.56
N GLY A 24 -4.93 -7.69 -9.94
CA GLY A 24 -5.87 -7.57 -11.07
C GLY A 24 -7.34 -7.82 -10.73
N GLY A 25 -7.65 -8.48 -9.61
CA GLY A 25 -9.00 -8.79 -9.16
C GLY A 25 -9.81 -7.56 -8.71
N SER A 26 -11.11 -7.76 -8.48
CA SER A 26 -11.99 -6.70 -7.96
C SER A 26 -13.08 -7.25 -7.03
N TYR A 27 -13.53 -6.41 -6.09
CA TYR A 27 -14.70 -6.65 -5.25
C TYR A 27 -15.67 -5.47 -5.45
N LYS A 28 -16.88 -5.77 -5.94
CA LYS A 28 -17.93 -4.77 -6.24
C LYS A 28 -17.41 -3.59 -7.08
N GLY A 29 -16.66 -3.90 -8.14
CA GLY A 29 -16.09 -2.90 -9.06
C GLY A 29 -14.87 -2.14 -8.53
N ARG A 30 -14.48 -2.32 -7.25
CA ARG A 30 -13.24 -1.76 -6.69
C ARG A 30 -12.09 -2.75 -6.82
N LYS A 31 -10.91 -2.28 -7.23
CA LYS A 31 -9.72 -3.13 -7.35
C LYS A 31 -9.27 -3.65 -5.99
N LEU A 32 -8.90 -4.93 -5.93
CA LEU A 32 -8.33 -5.52 -4.72
C LEU A 32 -6.99 -4.85 -4.40
N GLY A 33 -6.75 -4.59 -3.11
CA GLY A 33 -5.62 -3.79 -2.63
C GLY A 33 -5.85 -2.27 -2.62
N SER A 34 -7.10 -1.83 -2.87
CA SER A 34 -7.50 -0.41 -2.79
C SER A 34 -8.72 -0.18 -1.88
N ILE A 35 -9.13 -1.19 -1.11
CA ILE A 35 -10.37 -1.20 -0.35
C ILE A 35 -10.10 -0.97 1.15
N GLY A 36 -9.03 -1.55 1.68
CA GLY A 36 -8.50 -1.33 3.02
C GLY A 36 -7.62 -0.10 3.13
N ASP A 37 -6.96 0.08 4.28
CA ASP A 37 -6.05 1.19 4.53
C ASP A 37 -4.68 0.96 3.86
N VAL A 38 -4.21 -0.29 3.89
CA VAL A 38 -2.95 -0.73 3.30
C VAL A 38 -3.19 -2.07 2.61
N ALA A 39 -2.46 -2.37 1.55
CA ALA A 39 -2.45 -3.68 0.94
C ALA A 39 -1.04 -4.16 0.61
N ALA A 40 -0.84 -5.47 0.67
CA ALA A 40 0.41 -6.13 0.30
C ALA A 40 0.18 -7.04 -0.92
N PHE A 41 1.11 -6.96 -1.87
CA PHE A 41 1.18 -7.83 -3.03
C PHE A 41 2.48 -8.63 -2.99
N SER A 42 2.43 -9.82 -3.56
CA SER A 42 3.61 -10.67 -3.77
C SER A 42 3.83 -10.80 -5.26
N PHE A 43 5.09 -10.79 -5.66
CA PHE A 43 5.53 -10.96 -7.04
C PHE A 43 6.45 -12.18 -7.20
N GLN A 44 6.31 -13.17 -6.29
CA GLN A 44 6.95 -14.47 -6.43
C GLN A 44 6.52 -15.17 -7.73
N LEU A 45 7.32 -16.13 -8.20
CA LEU A 45 7.08 -16.97 -9.38
C LEU A 45 5.66 -17.56 -9.51
N ASN A 46 4.98 -17.88 -8.41
CA ASN A 46 3.65 -18.51 -8.43
C ASN A 46 2.48 -17.50 -8.31
N LYS A 47 2.76 -16.20 -8.43
CA LYS A 47 1.76 -15.12 -8.33
C LYS A 47 1.22 -14.74 -9.70
N VAL A 48 0.06 -14.08 -9.69
CA VAL A 48 -0.65 -13.65 -10.92
C VAL A 48 0.22 -12.72 -11.78
N ILE A 49 1.00 -11.86 -11.13
CA ILE A 49 2.05 -11.04 -11.75
C ILE A 49 3.34 -11.33 -10.99
N THR A 50 4.46 -11.46 -11.70
CA THR A 50 5.75 -11.84 -11.10
C THR A 50 6.88 -10.91 -11.51
N ALA A 51 7.85 -10.77 -10.60
CA ALA A 51 9.14 -10.11 -10.81
C ALA A 51 10.30 -11.08 -10.50
N GLY A 52 10.05 -12.39 -10.55
CA GLY A 52 10.93 -13.42 -9.99
C GLY A 52 10.65 -13.59 -8.50
N GLU A 53 11.11 -12.62 -7.71
CA GLU A 53 10.87 -12.51 -6.26
C GLU A 53 10.50 -11.07 -5.90
N GLY A 54 9.84 -10.87 -4.77
CA GLY A 54 9.52 -9.53 -4.24
C GLY A 54 8.05 -9.29 -3.95
N GLY A 55 7.70 -8.02 -3.80
CA GLY A 55 6.35 -7.59 -3.46
C GLY A 55 6.18 -6.08 -3.51
N ALA A 56 4.97 -5.62 -3.24
CA ALA A 56 4.66 -4.20 -3.15
C ALA A 56 3.67 -3.93 -2.02
N VAL A 57 3.75 -2.73 -1.47
CA VAL A 57 2.75 -2.21 -0.54
C VAL A 57 2.04 -1.03 -1.21
N THR A 58 0.72 -0.98 -1.11
CA THR A 58 -0.09 0.15 -1.57
C THR A 58 -0.90 0.73 -0.43
N THR A 59 -0.96 2.06 -0.36
CA THR A 59 -1.77 2.78 0.62
C THR A 59 -2.09 4.18 0.09
N ASN A 60 -3.17 4.77 0.59
CA ASN A 60 -3.48 6.20 0.39
C ASN A 60 -3.11 7.05 1.61
N ASP A 61 -2.62 6.42 2.69
CA ASP A 61 -2.23 7.08 3.94
C ASP A 61 -0.74 7.44 3.87
N GLU A 62 -0.44 8.74 3.91
CA GLU A 62 0.92 9.24 3.74
C GLU A 62 1.84 8.77 4.88
N ASP A 63 1.33 8.71 6.11
CA ASP A 63 2.09 8.22 7.26
C ASP A 63 2.45 6.74 7.11
N ALA A 64 1.51 5.91 6.66
CA ALA A 64 1.75 4.50 6.37
C ALA A 64 2.77 4.32 5.24
N TYR A 65 2.69 5.15 4.19
CA TYR A 65 3.68 5.16 3.10
C TYR A 65 5.08 5.49 3.61
N ILE A 66 5.23 6.57 4.38
CA ILE A 66 6.53 6.98 4.92
C ILE A 66 7.09 5.89 5.82
N LYS A 67 6.27 5.32 6.72
CA LYS A 67 6.69 4.22 7.58
C LYS A 67 7.17 3.03 6.75
N ALA A 68 6.37 2.57 5.80
CA ALA A 68 6.74 1.45 4.93
C ALA A 68 8.04 1.70 4.17
N ALA A 69 8.22 2.90 3.63
CA ALA A 69 9.42 3.28 2.90
C ALA A 69 10.67 3.34 3.81
N VAL A 70 10.54 3.84 5.04
CA VAL A 70 11.62 3.84 6.04
C VAL A 70 11.96 2.42 6.52
N PHE A 71 10.97 1.55 6.70
CA PHE A 71 11.22 0.15 7.04
C PHE A 71 11.90 -0.62 5.90
N HIS A 72 11.56 -0.30 4.65
CA HIS A 72 12.19 -0.89 3.47
C HIS A 72 13.62 -0.37 3.25
N ASP A 73 13.82 0.94 3.38
CA ASP A 73 15.10 1.62 3.15
C ASP A 73 15.31 2.68 4.24
N ALA A 74 16.07 2.35 5.29
CA ALA A 74 16.24 3.23 6.46
C ALA A 74 16.73 4.67 6.11
N PRO A 75 17.65 4.88 5.13
CA PRO A 75 18.01 6.20 4.64
C PRO A 75 16.86 7.03 4.04
N PHE A 76 15.71 6.43 3.72
CA PHE A 76 14.55 7.12 3.17
C PHE A 76 14.07 8.27 4.06
N TYR A 77 14.19 8.14 5.38
CA TYR A 77 13.83 9.20 6.34
C TYR A 77 14.68 10.47 6.15
N LEU A 78 15.95 10.34 5.76
CA LEU A 78 16.84 11.48 5.49
C LEU A 78 16.41 12.24 4.24
N ARG A 79 15.96 11.52 3.20
CA ARG A 79 15.41 12.12 1.98
C ARG A 79 14.08 12.84 2.25
N PHE A 80 13.24 12.28 3.12
CA PHE A 80 11.97 12.89 3.51
C PHE A 80 12.17 14.19 4.31
N ARG A 81 13.15 14.26 5.22
CA ARG A 81 13.47 15.51 5.95
C ARG A 81 14.00 16.63 5.04
N GLY A 82 14.73 16.30 3.99
CA GLY A 82 15.24 17.28 3.03
C GLY A 82 14.17 17.92 2.14
N ALA A 83 13.02 17.26 1.96
CA ALA A 83 11.96 17.67 1.01
C ALA A 83 10.82 18.51 1.63
N ARG A 84 10.80 18.71 2.96
CA ARG A 84 9.76 19.53 3.64
C ARG A 84 9.74 21.02 3.25
N GLY A 85 10.61 21.45 2.34
CA GLY A 85 10.61 22.81 1.77
C GLY A 85 9.87 23.00 0.46
N SER A 86 9.42 21.96 -0.28
CA SER A 86 8.99 22.18 -1.68
C SER A 86 7.90 21.26 -2.28
N ILE A 87 7.30 20.32 -1.55
CA ILE A 87 6.24 19.45 -2.10
C ILE A 87 4.90 19.66 -1.37
N LEU A 88 4.29 20.82 -1.59
CA LEU A 88 2.86 21.07 -1.39
C LEU A 88 2.23 21.11 -2.79
N GLY A 89 2.04 19.94 -3.39
CA GLY A 89 1.51 19.82 -4.75
C GLY A 89 0.85 18.47 -4.94
N SER A 90 -0.48 18.49 -4.87
CA SER A 90 -1.43 17.46 -5.31
C SER A 90 -0.83 16.44 -6.29
N THR A 91 -0.26 15.35 -5.78
CA THR A 91 0.17 14.25 -6.62
C THR A 91 -0.37 12.98 -6.01
N ARG A 92 -1.34 12.38 -6.71
CA ARG A 92 -1.88 11.05 -6.40
C ARG A 92 -0.70 10.08 -6.49
N PHE A 93 -0.13 9.71 -5.35
CA PHE A 93 1.10 8.90 -5.28
C PHE A 93 0.77 7.43 -5.58
N GLN A 94 0.64 7.10 -6.87
CA GLN A 94 0.89 5.74 -7.35
C GLN A 94 2.37 5.65 -7.73
N ARG A 95 3.21 5.20 -6.81
CA ARG A 95 4.54 4.69 -7.17
C ARG A 95 4.66 3.26 -6.67
N GLN A 96 4.59 2.32 -7.61
CA GLN A 96 5.11 0.97 -7.43
C GLN A 96 6.62 1.07 -7.29
N TYR A 97 7.15 0.61 -6.17
CA TYR A 97 8.57 0.31 -6.03
C TYR A 97 8.68 -1.22 -5.92
N CYS A 98 9.48 -1.80 -6.81
CA CYS A 98 9.99 -3.17 -6.70
C CYS A 98 11.18 -3.22 -5.75
#